data_AF-A0A7K3QQJ7-F1
#
_entry.id   AF-A0A7K3QQJ7-F1
#
_cell.length_a   1.000
_cell.length_b   1.000
_cell.length_c   1.000
_cell.angle_alpha   90.00
_cell.angle_beta   90.00
_cell.angle_gamma   90.00
#
_symmetry.space_group_name_H-M   'P 1'
#
loop_
_entity.id
_entity.type
_entity.pdbx_description
1 polymer ?
#
loop_
_entity_poly.entity_id
_entity_poly.type
_entity_poly.pdbx_seq_one_letter_code
_entity_poly.pdbx_strand_id
1 'polypeptide(L)' 'ARLAKAAAVHADADDVAADVTAAARAVEAADAGDDAARKAVDAADDHELLWFATQEIPTLLTTP' A
#
# COMPACT_ATOMS: atom_id res chain seq x y z
N ALA A 1 4.23 -22.25 -8.92
CA ALA A 1 3.62 -20.92 -9.11
C ALA A 1 4.44 -19.86 -8.36
N ARG A 2 4.51 -18.61 -8.82
CA ARG A 2 5.33 -17.55 -8.19
C ARG A 2 4.96 -17.30 -6.71
N LEU A 3 3.67 -17.37 -6.37
CA LEU A 3 3.19 -17.21 -4.98
C LEU A 3 3.69 -18.29 -4.02
N ALA A 4 4.02 -19.50 -4.48
CA ALA A 4 4.51 -20.57 -3.61
C ALA A 4 5.90 -20.29 -3.00
N LYS A 5 6.56 -19.19 -3.42
CA LYS A 5 7.82 -18.72 -2.84
C LYS A 5 7.62 -17.69 -1.72
N ALA A 6 6.42 -17.14 -1.56
CA ALA A 6 6.14 -16.13 -0.53
C ALA A 6 5.94 -16.81 0.84
N ALA A 7 6.55 -16.23 1.88
CA ALA A 7 6.34 -16.67 3.27
C ALA A 7 5.14 -15.96 3.93
N ALA A 8 4.78 -14.77 3.43
CA ALA A 8 3.64 -13.96 3.84
C ALA A 8 3.34 -12.92 2.74
N VAL A 9 2.19 -12.27 2.84
CA VAL A 9 1.83 -11.07 2.06
C VAL A 9 1.63 -9.92 3.03
N HIS A 10 2.16 -8.74 2.69
CA HIS A 10 1.79 -7.49 3.31
C HIS A 10 0.93 -6.70 2.33
N ALA A 11 -0.14 -6.08 2.81
CA ALA A 11 -1.02 -5.25 1.99
C ALA A 11 -1.58 -4.09 2.81
N ASP A 12 -1.90 -3.00 2.13
CA ASP A 12 -2.65 -1.90 2.72
C ASP A 12 -4.00 -2.38 3.24
N ALA A 13 -4.47 -1.75 4.31
CA ALA A 13 -5.85 -1.91 4.76
C ALA A 13 -6.81 -1.19 3.79
N ASP A 14 -8.05 -1.69 3.68
CA ASP A 14 -9.04 -1.13 2.74
C ASP A 14 -9.37 0.35 3.03
N ASP A 15 -9.27 0.77 4.29
CA ASP A 15 -9.59 2.12 4.74
C ASP A 15 -8.53 3.17 4.39
N VAL A 16 -7.30 2.77 4.05
CA VAL A 16 -6.20 3.70 3.68
C VAL A 16 -6.06 3.91 2.17
N ALA A 17 -6.90 3.25 1.36
CA ALA A 17 -6.81 3.30 -0.10
C ALA A 17 -6.88 4.73 -0.68
N ALA A 18 -7.66 5.62 -0.05
CA ALA A 18 -7.77 7.02 -0.47
C ALA A 18 -6.47 7.80 -0.26
N ASP A 19 -5.83 7.60 0.88
CA ASP A 19 -4.60 8.29 1.27
C ASP A 19 -3.42 7.81 0.43
N VAL A 20 -3.27 6.48 0.23
CA VAL A 20 -2.28 5.89 -0.67
C VAL A 20 -2.48 6.37 -2.12
N THR A 21 -3.73 6.49 -2.58
CA THR A 21 -4.03 7.03 -3.92
C THR A 21 -3.63 8.50 -4.03
N ALA A 22 -3.85 9.30 -2.99
CA ALA A 22 -3.45 10.70 -2.96
C ALA A 22 -1.92 10.84 -2.98
N ALA A 23 -1.22 10.04 -2.17
CA ALA A 23 0.24 9.97 -2.14
C ALA A 23 0.82 9.60 -3.51
N ALA A 24 0.29 8.56 -4.16
CA ALA A 24 0.74 8.13 -5.49
C ALA A 24 0.62 9.24 -6.55
N ARG A 25 -0.41 10.10 -6.45
CA ARG A 25 -0.59 11.24 -7.36
C ARG A 25 0.32 12.43 -7.01
N ALA A 26 0.83 12.51 -5.80
CA ALA A 26 1.65 13.60 -5.31
C ALA A 26 3.14 13.42 -5.60
N VAL A 27 3.59 12.21 -5.96
CA VAL A 27 5.02 11.87 -6.11
C VAL A 27 5.78 12.84 -7.03
N GLU A 28 5.28 13.14 -8.22
CA GLU A 28 5.97 14.03 -9.16
C GLU A 28 6.14 15.46 -8.62
N ALA A 29 5.13 15.97 -7.90
CA ALA A 29 5.20 17.30 -7.28
C ALA A 29 6.13 17.31 -6.06
N ALA A 30 6.15 16.23 -5.27
CA ALA A 30 7.07 16.05 -4.16
C ALA A 30 8.53 16.05 -4.64
N ASP A 31 8.82 15.33 -5.74
CA ASP A 31 10.13 15.30 -6.40
C ASP A 31 10.53 16.68 -6.96
N ALA A 32 9.55 17.47 -7.43
CA ALA A 32 9.77 18.85 -7.88
C ALA A 32 9.97 19.85 -6.72
N GLY A 33 9.80 19.40 -5.46
CA GLY A 33 10.09 20.18 -4.27
C GLY A 33 8.88 20.78 -3.56
N ASP A 34 7.65 20.36 -3.86
CA ASP A 34 6.43 20.80 -3.17
C ASP A 34 6.32 20.19 -1.76
N ASP A 35 6.26 21.04 -0.73
CA ASP A 35 6.15 20.64 0.68
C ASP A 35 4.84 19.94 1.04
N ALA A 36 3.72 20.35 0.45
CA ALA A 36 2.43 19.72 0.70
C ALA A 36 2.36 18.35 0.04
N ALA A 37 2.92 18.22 -1.16
CA ALA A 37 3.04 16.95 -1.86
C ALA A 37 3.94 15.96 -1.08
N ARG A 38 5.09 16.41 -0.57
CA ARG A 38 5.96 15.60 0.30
C ARG A 38 5.22 15.06 1.52
N LYS A 39 4.47 15.91 2.22
CA LYS A 39 3.66 15.49 3.37
C LYS A 39 2.63 14.42 3.02
N ALA A 40 2.01 14.51 1.85
CA ALA A 40 1.05 13.50 1.40
C ALA A 40 1.72 12.16 1.12
N VAL A 41 2.94 12.17 0.55
CA VAL A 41 3.74 10.96 0.34
C VAL A 41 4.20 10.36 1.68
N ASP A 42 4.73 11.18 2.58
CA ASP A 42 5.19 10.73 3.91
C ASP A 42 4.04 10.14 4.73
N ALA A 43 2.85 10.75 4.66
CA ALA A 43 1.67 10.26 5.38
C ALA A 43 1.23 8.85 4.94
N ALA A 44 1.54 8.42 3.72
CA ALA A 44 1.23 7.05 3.28
C ALA A 44 2.14 6.00 3.95
N ASP A 45 3.37 6.35 4.30
CA ASP A 45 4.32 5.46 5.01
C ASP A 45 3.95 5.29 6.50
N ASP A 46 3.17 6.22 7.05
CA ASP A 46 2.65 6.13 8.43
C ASP A 46 1.51 5.09 8.57
N HIS A 47 0.99 4.54 7.45
CA HIS A 47 -0.02 3.48 7.50
C HIS A 47 0.63 2.11 7.71
N GLU A 48 0.14 1.38 8.72
CA GLU A 48 0.58 0.01 8.97
C GLU A 48 0.10 -0.95 7.87
N LEU A 49 1.02 -1.76 7.35
CA LEU A 49 0.68 -2.82 6.42
C LEU A 49 0.12 -4.03 7.18
N LEU A 50 -1.05 -4.51 6.77
CA LEU A 50 -1.61 -5.77 7.25
C LEU A 50 -0.70 -6.93 6.85
N TRP A 51 -0.59 -7.93 7.72
CA TRP A 51 0.18 -9.15 7.47
C TRP A 51 -0.75 -10.35 7.29
N PHE A 52 -0.54 -11.12 6.23
CA PHE A 52 -1.31 -12.32 5.93
C PHE A 52 -0.40 -13.53 5.77
N ALA A 53 -0.74 -14.61 6.49
CA ALA A 53 -0.09 -15.89 6.35
C ALA A 53 -0.42 -16.54 4.99
N THR A 54 0.38 -17.53 4.59
CA THR A 54 0.21 -18.20 3.29
C THR A 54 -1.15 -18.86 3.10
N GLN A 55 -1.84 -19.26 4.18
CA GLN A 55 -3.19 -19.85 4.10
C GLN A 55 -4.29 -18.81 3.84
N GLU A 56 -4.03 -17.53 4.10
CA GLU A 56 -5.00 -16.44 3.97
C GLU A 56 -4.99 -15.81 2.57
N ILE A 57 -3.86 -15.95 1.85
CA ILE A 57 -3.67 -15.36 0.51
C ILE A 57 -4.77 -15.76 -0.50
N PRO A 58 -5.27 -17.01 -0.56
CA PRO A 58 -6.35 -17.34 -1.48
C PRO A 58 -7.58 -16.44 -1.31
N THR A 59 -7.98 -16.14 -0.07
CA THR A 59 -9.14 -15.29 0.24
C THR A 59 -8.94 -13.86 -0.24
N LEU A 60 -7.70 -13.33 -0.21
CA LEU A 60 -7.38 -11.99 -0.71
C LEU A 60 -7.55 -11.88 -2.23
N LEU A 61 -7.28 -12.96 -2.97
CA LEU A 61 -7.30 -12.97 -4.43
C LEU A 61 -8.66 -13.35 -5.01
N THR A 62 -9.51 -13.98 -4.21
CA THR A 62 -10.90 -14.30 -4.56
C THR A 62 -11.83 -13.24 -3.99
N THR A 63 -11.78 -12.04 -4.55
CA THR A 63 -12.91 -11.11 -4.47
C THR A 63 -14.08 -11.75 -5.25
N PRO A 64 -15.35 -11.65 -4.79
CA PRO A 64 -16.50 -12.10 -5.58
C PRO A 64 -16.60 -11.39 -6.94
#